data_AF-A0A4Q6EA97-F1
#
_entry.id   AF-A0A4Q6EA97-F1
#
_cell.length_a   1.000
_cell.length_b   1.000
_cell.length_c   1.000
_cell.angle_alpha   90.00
_cell.angle_beta   90.00
_cell.angle_gamma   90.00
#
_symmetry.space_group_name_H-M   'P 1'
#
loop_
_entity.id
_entity.type
_entity.pdbx_description
1 polymer ?
#
loop_
_entity_poly.entity_id
_entity_poly.type
_entity_poly.pdbx_seq_one_letter_code
_entity_poly.pdbx_strand_id
1 'polypeptide(L)'
;MKHFFSLFIICSILNGCKTSKLDCYNSNLNDISATVEYQQVMKSARVKLPLLKGKTGESLFKQKDYIDSAIIDKAVFFNRDKTKCILLLLRQTDRSLYLDNALIIQGSKENQKWIFRLDRLPEVPETDFVVNKSGPRSNPLSNTFDELSAKTREFVLTGGTVSAFNCEIDEKYWFGND
;
A
#
# COMPACT_ATOMS: atom_id res chain seq x y z
N MET A 1 -27.42 -42.71 -41.19
CA MET A 1 -25.95 -42.68 -41.20
C MET A 1 -25.54 -41.28 -41.65
N LYS A 2 -24.89 -40.40 -40.90
CA LYS A 2 -24.07 -40.50 -39.68
C LYS A 2 -24.37 -39.28 -38.80
N HIS A 3 -24.43 -39.50 -37.49
CA HIS A 3 -24.41 -38.44 -36.49
C HIS A 3 -23.05 -37.75 -36.49
N PHE A 4 -23.02 -36.42 -36.47
CA PHE A 4 -21.84 -35.65 -36.05
C PHE A 4 -22.30 -34.65 -34.99
N PHE A 5 -22.34 -35.13 -33.74
CA PHE A 5 -22.40 -34.30 -32.55
C PHE A 5 -21.03 -33.63 -32.40
N SER A 6 -20.94 -32.35 -32.78
CA SER A 6 -19.75 -31.55 -32.50
C SER A 6 -19.94 -30.88 -31.14
N LEU A 7 -19.52 -31.58 -30.09
CA LEU A 7 -19.39 -31.04 -28.74
C LEU A 7 -18.27 -29.99 -28.77
N PHE A 8 -18.61 -28.70 -28.89
CA PHE A 8 -17.68 -27.62 -28.55
C PHE A 8 -17.64 -27.52 -27.03
N ILE A 9 -16.79 -28.35 -26.42
CA ILE A 9 -16.32 -28.14 -25.05
C ILE A 9 -15.43 -26.91 -25.12
N ILE A 10 -15.99 -25.73 -24.88
CA ILE A 10 -15.21 -24.56 -24.49
C ILE A 10 -14.78 -24.82 -23.04
N CYS A 11 -13.77 -25.68 -22.89
CA CYS A 11 -12.90 -25.71 -21.73
C CYS A 11 -12.09 -24.42 -21.77
N SER A 12 -12.70 -23.30 -21.34
CA SER A 12 -11.94 -22.14 -20.92
C SER A 12 -11.28 -22.49 -19.58
N ILE A 13 -10.18 -23.20 -19.73
CA ILE A 13 -9.01 -23.28 -18.87
C ILE A 13 -9.12 -22.31 -17.69
N LEU A 14 -9.52 -22.87 -16.54
CA LEU A 14 -9.24 -22.36 -15.21
C LEU A 14 -7.71 -22.30 -15.06
N ASN A 15 -7.08 -21.32 -15.70
CA ASN A 15 -5.69 -20.98 -15.47
C ASN A 15 -5.62 -20.33 -14.08
N GLY A 16 -5.53 -21.20 -13.07
CA GLY A 16 -5.14 -20.86 -11.71
C GLY A 16 -3.69 -20.39 -11.67
N CYS A 17 -3.38 -19.29 -12.35
CA CYS A 17 -2.30 -18.42 -11.90
C CYS A 17 -2.70 -17.96 -10.50
N LYS A 18 -1.99 -18.43 -9.47
CA LYS A 18 -2.01 -17.80 -8.16
C LYS A 18 -1.39 -16.41 -8.34
N THR A 19 -2.21 -15.45 -8.75
CA THR A 19 -1.83 -14.04 -8.81
C THR A 19 -1.45 -13.62 -7.39
N SER A 20 -0.26 -13.04 -7.20
CA SER A 20 0.16 -12.62 -5.86
C SER A 20 -0.86 -11.61 -5.30
N LYS A 21 -0.99 -11.50 -3.97
CA LYS A 21 -1.89 -10.51 -3.36
C LYS A 21 -1.57 -9.09 -3.87
N LEU A 22 -0.29 -8.80 -4.04
CA LEU A 22 0.19 -7.53 -4.57
C LEU A 22 -0.27 -7.30 -6.02
N ASP A 23 -0.14 -8.28 -6.89
CA ASP A 23 -0.57 -8.18 -8.30
C ASP A 23 -2.09 -8.01 -8.41
N CYS A 24 -2.84 -8.75 -7.58
CA CYS A 24 -4.29 -8.64 -7.52
C CYS A 24 -4.71 -7.25 -7.01
N TYR A 25 -4.09 -6.74 -5.94
CA TYR A 25 -4.35 -5.39 -5.44
C TYR A 25 -3.97 -4.31 -6.46
N ASN A 26 -2.81 -4.42 -7.10
CA ASN A 26 -2.35 -3.46 -8.10
C ASN A 26 -3.30 -3.40 -9.32
N SER A 27 -3.89 -4.54 -9.70
CA SER A 27 -4.91 -4.61 -10.75
C SER A 27 -6.16 -3.82 -10.36
N ASN A 28 -6.61 -3.97 -9.11
CA ASN A 28 -7.80 -3.30 -8.58
C ASN A 28 -7.56 -1.83 -8.19
N LEU A 29 -6.31 -1.41 -8.00
CA LEU A 29 -5.96 -0.07 -7.56
C LEU A 29 -6.44 1.01 -8.53
N ASN A 30 -6.48 0.71 -9.84
CA ASN A 30 -7.01 1.64 -10.84
C ASN A 30 -8.50 1.93 -10.59
N ASP A 31 -9.29 0.89 -10.32
CA ASP A 31 -10.73 1.02 -10.04
C ASP A 31 -10.96 1.75 -8.71
N ILE A 32 -10.20 1.39 -7.67
CA ILE A 32 -10.25 2.08 -6.38
C ILE A 32 -9.91 3.56 -6.56
N SER A 33 -8.90 3.88 -7.36
CA SER A 33 -8.46 5.26 -7.57
C SER A 33 -9.51 6.16 -8.25
N ALA A 34 -10.46 5.56 -8.98
CA ALA A 34 -11.55 6.29 -9.61
C ALA A 34 -12.70 6.63 -8.64
N THR A 35 -12.72 6.04 -7.44
CA THR A 35 -13.79 6.26 -6.46
C THR A 35 -13.72 7.64 -5.78
N VAL A 36 -14.88 8.16 -5.37
CA VAL A 36 -14.98 9.43 -4.64
C VAL A 36 -14.26 9.35 -3.29
N GLU A 37 -14.40 8.22 -2.59
CA GLU A 37 -13.75 8.00 -1.29
C GLU A 37 -12.23 8.11 -1.40
N TYR A 38 -11.63 7.44 -2.40
CA TYR A 38 -10.19 7.52 -2.65
C TYR A 38 -9.74 8.95 -2.90
N GLN A 39 -10.44 9.67 -3.79
CA GLN A 39 -10.08 11.05 -4.13
C GLN A 39 -10.17 11.97 -2.90
N GLN A 40 -11.17 11.78 -2.04
CA GLN A 40 -11.31 12.50 -0.78
C GLN A 40 -10.17 12.20 0.20
N VAL A 41 -9.80 10.92 0.36
CA VAL A 41 -8.66 10.51 1.20
C VAL A 41 -7.38 11.16 0.68
N MET A 42 -7.03 10.97 -0.59
CA MET A 42 -5.77 11.46 -1.15
C MET A 42 -5.69 12.98 -1.13
N LYS A 43 -6.80 13.69 -1.39
CA LYS A 43 -6.86 15.15 -1.25
C LYS A 43 -6.60 15.58 0.19
N SER A 44 -7.25 14.93 1.16
CA SER A 44 -7.06 15.24 2.59
C SER A 44 -5.63 14.92 3.05
N ALA A 45 -5.10 13.77 2.65
CA ALA A 45 -3.77 13.29 3.03
C ALA A 45 -2.66 14.24 2.57
N ARG A 46 -2.72 14.70 1.30
CA ARG A 46 -1.76 15.68 0.76
C ARG A 46 -1.70 16.99 1.55
N VAL A 47 -2.81 17.39 2.17
CA VAL A 47 -2.87 18.61 2.99
C VAL A 47 -2.44 18.33 4.43
N LYS A 48 -2.89 17.21 5.01
CA LYS A 48 -2.76 16.96 6.46
C LYS A 48 -1.48 16.22 6.86
N LEU A 49 -1.02 15.25 6.07
CA LEU A 49 0.16 14.46 6.43
C LEU A 49 1.43 15.29 6.58
N PRO A 50 1.70 16.31 5.74
CA PRO A 50 2.86 17.19 5.94
C PRO A 50 2.84 17.98 7.26
N LEU A 51 1.67 18.13 7.88
CA LEU A 51 1.48 18.82 9.17
C LEU A 51 1.61 17.88 10.37
N LEU A 52 1.61 16.56 10.14
CA LEU A 52 1.81 15.59 11.21
C LEU A 52 3.26 15.64 11.69
N LYS A 53 3.43 15.44 12.99
CA LYS A 53 4.72 15.35 13.66
C LYS A 53 4.92 13.94 14.20
N GLY A 54 6.15 13.45 14.11
CA GLY A 54 6.56 12.20 14.74
C GLY A 54 6.48 12.27 16.26
N LYS A 55 6.76 11.14 16.93
CA LYS A 55 6.74 11.05 18.40
C LYS A 55 7.68 12.06 19.07
N THR A 56 8.79 12.40 18.41
CA THR A 56 9.79 13.36 18.91
C THR A 56 9.55 14.80 18.41
N GLY A 57 8.45 15.06 17.70
CA GLY A 57 8.01 16.39 17.29
C GLY A 57 8.57 16.88 15.95
N GLU A 58 9.44 16.12 15.30
CA GLU A 58 9.94 16.41 13.95
C GLU A 58 8.88 16.22 12.88
N SER A 59 9.07 16.92 11.75
CA SER A 59 8.26 16.70 10.55
C SER A 59 8.52 15.31 9.98
N LEU A 60 7.45 14.62 9.56
CA LEU A 60 7.57 13.34 8.85
C LEU A 60 8.14 13.48 7.44
N PHE A 61 8.04 14.69 6.85
CA PHE A 61 8.47 14.95 5.48
C PHE A 61 9.83 15.62 5.39
N LYS A 62 10.28 16.28 6.46
CA LYS A 62 11.55 17.00 6.53
C LYS A 62 12.38 16.46 7.69
N GLN A 63 13.10 15.38 7.42
CA GLN A 63 14.06 14.79 8.35
C GLN A 63 15.47 14.98 7.78
N LYS A 64 16.41 15.39 8.65
CA LYS A 64 17.78 15.80 8.27
C LYS A 64 18.57 14.72 7.53
N ASP A 65 18.18 13.47 7.68
CA ASP A 65 18.86 12.25 7.19
C ASP A 65 18.14 11.60 6.01
N TYR A 66 17.16 12.30 5.45
CA TYR A 66 16.34 11.83 4.35
C TYR A 66 16.55 12.77 3.17
N ILE A 67 16.81 12.19 2.00
CA ILE A 67 17.02 12.92 0.75
C ILE A 67 15.65 13.37 0.24
N ASP A 68 15.06 14.38 0.89
CA ASP A 68 14.04 15.27 0.35
C ASP A 68 12.90 14.65 -0.49
N SER A 69 12.43 13.44 -0.15
CA SER A 69 11.35 12.82 -0.92
C SER A 69 10.52 11.85 -0.08
N ALA A 70 9.99 12.32 1.04
CA ALA A 70 8.85 11.61 1.60
C ALA A 70 7.66 11.73 0.61
N ILE A 71 7.20 10.61 0.04
CA ILE A 71 6.05 10.59 -0.87
C ILE A 71 4.91 9.76 -0.30
N ILE A 72 3.68 10.23 -0.51
CA ILE A 72 2.50 9.44 -0.19
C ILE A 72 2.31 8.44 -1.33
N ASP A 73 2.32 7.15 -0.99
CA ASP A 73 2.05 6.10 -1.97
C ASP A 73 0.63 6.23 -2.54
N LYS A 74 0.42 5.77 -3.78
CA LYS A 74 -0.91 5.77 -4.39
C LYS A 74 -1.85 4.71 -3.80
N ALA A 75 -1.37 3.71 -3.07
CA ALA A 75 -2.23 2.72 -2.44
C ALA A 75 -2.99 3.33 -1.25
N VAL A 76 -4.28 2.99 -1.21
CA VAL A 76 -5.16 3.26 -0.08
C VAL A 76 -5.88 1.95 0.25
N PHE A 77 -5.66 1.43 1.46
CA PHE A 77 -6.32 0.21 1.89
C PHE A 77 -7.49 0.56 2.80
N PHE A 78 -8.70 0.41 2.31
CA PHE A 78 -9.91 0.67 3.08
C PHE A 78 -10.29 -0.55 3.92
N ASN A 79 -10.98 -0.32 5.04
CA ASN A 79 -11.83 -1.35 5.61
C ASN A 79 -13.14 -1.48 4.81
N ARG A 80 -13.94 -2.50 5.13
CA ARG A 80 -15.15 -2.88 4.37
C ARG A 80 -16.15 -1.74 4.18
N ASP A 81 -16.38 -0.95 5.23
CA ASP A 81 -17.34 0.17 5.23
C ASP A 81 -16.73 1.48 4.70
N LYS A 82 -15.43 1.50 4.38
CA LYS A 82 -14.66 2.66 3.94
C LYS A 82 -14.69 3.84 4.92
N THR A 83 -14.85 3.57 6.22
CA THR A 83 -14.74 4.58 7.29
C THR A 83 -13.33 4.68 7.86
N LYS A 84 -12.50 3.65 7.65
CA LYS A 84 -11.08 3.62 8.02
C LYS A 84 -10.22 3.30 6.79
N CYS A 85 -8.97 3.76 6.80
CA CYS A 85 -8.01 3.40 5.76
C CYS A 85 -6.58 3.33 6.28
N ILE A 86 -5.72 2.65 5.53
CA ILE A 86 -4.27 2.71 5.67
C ILE A 86 -3.67 3.44 4.47
N LEU A 87 -2.75 4.35 4.77
CA LEU A 87 -1.90 5.07 3.82
C LEU A 87 -0.43 4.74 4.08
N LEU A 88 0.39 4.85 3.04
CA LEU A 88 1.82 4.65 3.14
C LEU A 88 2.54 5.97 2.84
N LEU A 89 3.46 6.35 3.72
CA LEU A 89 4.41 7.43 3.48
C LEU A 89 5.80 6.81 3.30
N LEU A 90 6.27 6.83 2.07
CA LEU A 90 7.54 6.25 1.64
C LEU A 90 8.65 7.29 1.83
N ARG A 91 9.77 6.91 2.45
CA ARG A 91 10.86 7.83 2.80
C ARG A 91 12.21 7.23 2.42
N GLN A 92 13.00 8.00 1.67
CA GLN A 92 14.34 7.59 1.25
C GLN A 92 15.44 8.19 2.11
N THR A 93 16.35 7.34 2.57
CA THR A 93 17.47 7.78 3.43
C THR A 93 18.73 8.05 2.61
N ASP A 94 19.60 8.97 3.05
CA ASP A 94 20.97 9.09 2.52
C ASP A 94 21.98 8.19 3.24
N ARG A 95 21.67 7.82 4.49
CA ARG A 95 22.61 7.18 5.42
C ARG A 95 23.05 5.77 5.01
N SER A 96 22.32 5.09 4.14
CA SER A 96 22.70 3.78 3.64
C SER A 96 22.35 3.59 2.17
N LEU A 97 23.20 2.84 1.47
CA LEU A 97 23.03 2.52 0.04
C LEU A 97 21.82 1.61 -0.24
N TYR A 98 21.16 1.08 0.80
CA TYR A 98 20.16 0.03 0.63
C TYR A 98 19.01 0.00 1.65
N LEU A 99 18.90 0.92 2.62
CA LEU A 99 17.74 0.97 3.53
C LEU A 99 16.90 2.21 3.24
N ASP A 100 15.63 1.97 2.96
CA ASP A 100 14.60 2.99 2.94
C ASP A 100 13.48 2.60 3.89
N ASN A 101 12.64 3.56 4.23
CA ASN A 101 11.65 3.39 5.26
C ASN A 101 10.24 3.67 4.74
N ALA A 102 9.24 2.97 5.28
CA ALA A 102 7.86 3.37 5.13
C ALA A 102 7.15 3.56 6.49
N LEU A 103 6.38 4.64 6.58
CA LEU A 103 5.42 4.85 7.66
C LEU A 103 4.04 4.40 7.21
N ILE A 104 3.40 3.63 8.07
CA ILE A 104 2.02 3.20 7.89
C ILE A 104 1.13 4.13 8.70
N ILE A 105 0.26 4.86 8.02
CA ILE A 105 -0.56 5.90 8.60
C ILE A 105 -2.02 5.46 8.54
N GLN A 106 -2.71 5.47 9.68
CA GLN A 106 -4.13 5.16 9.73
C GLN A 106 -4.96 6.43 9.53
N GLY A 107 -5.99 6.32 8.69
CA GLY A 107 -7.03 7.32 8.51
C GLY A 107 -8.36 6.83 9.07
N SER A 108 -9.14 7.73 9.66
CA SER A 108 -10.53 7.51 10.07
C SER A 108 -11.42 8.65 9.61
N LYS A 109 -12.66 8.34 9.25
CA LYS A 109 -13.67 9.32 8.87
C LYS A 109 -14.47 9.73 10.10
N GLU A 110 -14.21 10.94 10.60
CA GLU A 110 -14.85 11.51 11.78
C GLU A 110 -15.58 12.78 11.39
N ASN A 111 -16.88 12.88 11.71
CA ASN A 111 -17.72 14.03 11.34
C ASN A 111 -17.57 14.40 9.84
N GLN A 112 -17.61 13.39 8.97
CA GLN A 112 -17.43 13.49 7.51
C GLN A 112 -16.05 13.99 7.05
N LYS A 113 -15.04 14.05 7.92
CA LYS A 113 -13.68 14.48 7.59
C LYS A 113 -12.68 13.37 7.87
N TRP A 114 -11.72 13.20 6.98
CA TRP A 114 -10.61 12.26 7.17
C TRP A 114 -9.60 12.81 8.19
N ILE A 115 -9.39 12.10 9.28
CA ILE A 115 -8.38 12.35 10.31
C ILE A 115 -7.28 11.30 10.15
N PHE A 116 -6.02 11.70 10.26
CA PHE A 116 -4.88 10.79 10.12
C PHE A 116 -4.06 10.79 11.40
N ARG A 117 -3.65 9.61 11.82
CA ARG A 117 -2.91 9.39 13.08
C ARG A 117 -1.72 8.46 12.84
N LEU A 118 -0.65 8.71 13.58
CA LEU A 118 0.54 7.84 13.63
C LEU A 118 0.43 6.84 14.78
N ASP A 119 -0.15 7.29 15.88
CA ASP A 119 -0.57 6.49 17.01
C ASP A 119 -1.87 5.76 16.67
N ARG A 120 -1.78 4.44 16.60
CA ARG A 120 -2.94 3.58 16.34
C ARG A 120 -2.93 2.34 17.22
N LEU A 121 -4.08 1.68 17.28
CA LEU A 121 -4.26 0.38 17.92
C LEU A 121 -4.71 -0.65 16.86
N PRO A 122 -4.01 -1.79 16.70
CA PRO A 122 -2.72 -2.10 17.34
C PRO A 122 -1.61 -1.17 16.86
N GLU A 123 -0.63 -0.90 17.72
CA GLU A 123 0.55 -0.13 17.32
C GLU A 123 1.32 -0.93 16.28
N VAL A 124 1.63 -0.29 15.15
CA VAL A 124 2.51 -0.88 14.15
C VAL A 124 3.72 0.01 13.99
N PRO A 125 4.92 -0.54 14.20
CA PRO A 125 6.13 0.24 14.16
C PRO A 125 6.38 0.76 12.74
N GLU A 126 7.10 1.87 12.69
CA GLU A 126 7.87 2.26 11.52
C GLU A 126 8.68 1.05 11.02
N THR A 127 8.61 0.77 9.71
CA THR A 127 9.21 -0.43 9.13
C THR A 127 10.27 -0.06 8.11
N ASP A 128 11.49 -0.54 8.34
CA ASP A 128 12.60 -0.42 7.41
C ASP A 128 12.56 -1.53 6.38
N PHE A 129 12.79 -1.17 5.11
CA PHE A 129 12.87 -2.09 4.00
C PHE A 129 14.24 -1.97 3.32
N VAL A 130 14.84 -3.12 3.01
CA VAL A 130 16.02 -3.14 2.14
C VAL A 130 15.55 -2.85 0.72
N VAL A 131 16.02 -1.77 0.11
CA VAL A 131 15.69 -1.33 -1.26
C VAL A 131 16.99 -1.04 -1.99
N ASN A 132 17.19 -1.63 -3.17
CA ASN A 132 18.40 -1.37 -3.92
C ASN A 132 18.35 0.04 -4.51
N LYS A 133 19.36 0.88 -4.23
CA LYS A 133 19.42 2.26 -4.75
C LYS A 133 20.26 2.44 -6.01
N SER A 134 20.97 1.39 -6.41
CA SER A 134 21.77 1.38 -7.62
C SER A 134 21.66 0.04 -8.33
N GLY A 135 21.60 0.10 -9.66
CA GLY A 135 21.63 -1.07 -10.54
C GLY A 135 22.96 -1.15 -11.30
N PRO A 136 23.20 -2.23 -12.06
CA PRO A 136 24.32 -2.31 -12.98
C PRO A 136 24.34 -1.09 -13.92
N ARG A 137 25.52 -0.65 -14.37
CA ARG A 137 25.61 0.45 -15.37
C ARG A 137 24.79 0.20 -16.64
N SER A 138 24.59 -1.08 -17.00
CA SER A 138 23.77 -1.51 -18.13
C SER A 138 22.27 -1.45 -17.88
N ASN A 139 21.83 -1.36 -16.63
CA ASN A 139 20.43 -1.25 -16.22
C ASN A 139 20.32 -0.47 -14.89
N PRO A 140 20.46 0.87 -14.91
CA PRO A 140 20.31 1.68 -13.70
C PRO A 140 18.88 1.56 -13.17
N LEU A 141 18.71 1.55 -11.84
CA LEU A 141 17.39 1.52 -11.24
C LEU A 141 16.66 2.85 -11.51
N SER A 142 15.48 2.76 -12.12
CA SER A 142 14.74 3.93 -12.60
C SER A 142 13.95 4.64 -11.51
N ASN A 143 13.57 3.95 -10.43
CA ASN A 143 12.82 4.56 -9.33
C ASN A 143 12.84 3.67 -8.06
N THR A 144 13.62 4.07 -7.07
CA THR A 144 13.72 3.41 -5.76
C THR A 144 12.41 3.42 -4.96
N PHE A 145 11.50 4.37 -5.24
CA PHE A 145 10.18 4.37 -4.60
C PHE A 145 9.27 3.24 -5.06
N ASP A 146 9.41 2.75 -6.29
CA ASP A 146 8.53 1.69 -6.80
C ASP A 146 8.82 0.36 -6.10
N GLU A 147 10.10 0.06 -5.85
CA GLU A 147 10.50 -1.13 -5.08
C GLU A 147 10.04 -1.01 -3.61
N LEU A 148 10.28 0.15 -2.99
CA LEU A 148 9.82 0.41 -1.62
C LEU A 148 8.30 0.28 -1.51
N SER A 149 7.58 0.92 -2.43
CA SER A 149 6.12 0.86 -2.55
C SER A 149 5.61 -0.58 -2.65
N ALA A 150 6.19 -1.39 -3.55
CA ALA A 150 5.81 -2.78 -3.72
C ALA A 150 5.99 -3.58 -2.42
N LYS A 151 7.15 -3.46 -1.76
CA LYS A 151 7.44 -4.18 -0.50
C LYS A 151 6.53 -3.75 0.63
N THR A 152 6.27 -2.46 0.77
CA THR A 152 5.38 -1.96 1.84
C THR A 152 3.93 -2.36 1.59
N ARG A 153 3.44 -2.32 0.34
CA ARG A 153 2.09 -2.80 0.01
C ARG A 153 1.95 -4.29 0.27
N GLU A 154 2.94 -5.09 -0.12
CA GLU A 154 2.97 -6.52 0.17
C GLU A 154 2.90 -6.76 1.68
N PHE A 155 3.75 -6.09 2.46
CA PHE A 155 3.71 -6.15 3.93
C PHE A 155 2.31 -5.87 4.49
N VAL A 156 1.63 -4.82 4.00
CA VAL A 156 0.28 -4.49 4.44
C VAL A 156 -0.74 -5.57 4.07
N LEU A 157 -0.68 -6.08 2.83
CA LEU A 157 -1.60 -7.11 2.32
C LEU A 157 -1.40 -8.48 3.00
N THR A 158 -0.21 -8.76 3.50
CA THR A 158 0.12 -10.02 4.20
C THR A 158 0.11 -9.89 5.71
N GLY A 159 -0.03 -8.69 6.28
CA GLY A 159 -0.17 -8.50 7.72
C GLY A 159 -1.41 -9.21 8.26
N GLY A 160 -1.26 -9.90 9.40
CA GLY A 160 -2.36 -10.61 10.09
C GLY A 160 -2.82 -11.95 9.49
N THR A 161 -2.58 -12.21 8.20
CA THR A 161 -3.14 -13.40 7.50
C THR A 161 -2.10 -14.35 6.91
N VAL A 162 -2.41 -15.65 6.95
CA VAL A 162 -1.72 -16.74 6.24
C VAL A 162 -2.42 -17.11 4.92
N SER A 163 -3.63 -16.59 4.65
CA SER A 163 -4.40 -17.00 3.47
C SER A 163 -3.95 -16.25 2.21
N ALA A 164 -3.73 -17.02 1.14
CA ALA A 164 -3.29 -16.54 -0.17
C ALA A 164 -4.44 -16.07 -1.08
N PHE A 165 -5.67 -15.93 -0.55
CA PHE A 165 -6.86 -15.64 -1.33
C PHE A 165 -7.44 -14.27 -0.95
N ASN A 166 -7.76 -13.48 -1.96
CA ASN A 166 -8.22 -12.09 -1.96
C ASN A 166 -7.10 -11.04 -1.74
N CYS A 167 -7.25 -9.89 -2.40
CA CYS A 167 -6.35 -8.72 -2.30
C CYS A 167 -6.80 -7.71 -1.23
N GLU A 168 -7.59 -8.17 -0.27
CA GLU A 168 -8.07 -7.37 0.85
C GLU A 168 -7.07 -7.47 2.02
N ILE A 169 -7.00 -6.42 2.82
CA ILE A 169 -6.21 -6.40 4.04
C ILE A 169 -6.95 -7.12 5.17
N ASP A 170 -6.23 -7.68 6.14
CA ASP A 170 -6.84 -8.22 7.35
C ASP A 170 -7.34 -7.08 8.25
N GLU A 171 -8.63 -6.75 8.14
CA GLU A 171 -9.22 -5.66 8.91
C GLU A 171 -9.07 -5.83 10.41
N LYS A 172 -9.14 -7.06 10.92
CA LYS A 172 -9.00 -7.32 12.35
C LYS A 172 -7.59 -6.98 12.82
N TYR A 173 -6.59 -7.31 12.01
CA TYR A 173 -5.19 -6.95 12.30
C TYR A 173 -4.94 -5.45 12.16
N TRP A 174 -5.44 -4.81 11.09
CA TRP A 174 -5.11 -3.40 10.81
C TRP A 174 -5.97 -2.39 11.57
N PHE A 175 -7.21 -2.73 11.92
CA PHE A 175 -8.19 -1.81 12.49
C PHE A 175 -8.80 -2.27 13.82
N GLY A 176 -8.46 -3.47 14.29
CA GLY A 176 -9.01 -4.07 15.50
C GLY A 176 -10.37 -4.74 15.27
N ASN A 177 -10.96 -5.26 16.35
CA ASN A 177 -12.38 -5.59 16.35
C ASN A 177 -13.15 -4.29 16.61
N ASP A 178 -14.11 -3.95 15.75
CA ASP A 178 -15.14 -2.97 16.08
C ASP A 178 -16.03 -3.50 17.22
#